data_AF-A0A146FFH8-F1
#
_entry.id   AF-A0A146FFH8-F1
#
_cell.length_a   1.000
_cell.length_b   1.000
_cell.length_c   1.000
_cell.angle_alpha   90.00
_cell.angle_beta   90.00
_cell.angle_gamma   90.00
#
_symmetry.space_group_name_H-M   'P 1'
#
loop_
_entity.id
_entity.type
_entity.pdbx_description
1 polymer ?
#
loop_
_entity_poly.entity_id
_entity_poly.type
_entity_poly.pdbx_seq_one_letter_code
_entity_poly.pdbx_strand_id
1 'polypeptide(L)'
;MPQLVSCISASTWHTSGPQNPAQQHFKNYVDTVDTYGLNHGSSLRFYSKNIILHDQNTDQYKGGDEMWAWMKRLFGQFKGLRHDFHNLWDVRNDDGTTTIMSQWTHNIWLPGNDTEEPTVAIPLS
;
A
#
# COMPACT_ATOMS: atom_id res chain seq x y z
N MET A 1 -18.98 -5.63 -17.99
CA MET A 1 -19.21 -5.24 -16.59
C MET A 1 -17.99 -5.63 -15.78
N PRO A 2 -17.61 -4.83 -14.76
CA PRO A 2 -16.53 -5.20 -13.84
C PRO A 2 -16.76 -6.58 -13.23
N GLN A 3 -15.71 -7.39 -13.20
CA GLN A 3 -15.75 -8.76 -12.70
C GLN A 3 -14.77 -8.91 -11.54
N LEU A 4 -15.25 -9.43 -10.40
CA LEU A 4 -14.38 -9.87 -9.33
C LEU A 4 -13.58 -11.08 -9.81
N VAL A 5 -12.26 -10.93 -9.92
CA VAL A 5 -11.32 -11.97 -10.39
C VAL A 5 -10.72 -12.73 -9.22
N SER A 6 -10.44 -12.04 -8.11
CA SER A 6 -9.84 -12.66 -6.92
C SER A 6 -10.28 -11.93 -5.66
N CYS A 7 -10.38 -12.68 -4.57
CA CYS A 7 -10.49 -12.18 -3.21
C CYS A 7 -9.55 -13.02 -2.35
N ILE A 8 -8.58 -12.40 -1.69
CA ILE A 8 -7.64 -13.09 -0.82
C ILE A 8 -7.66 -12.44 0.57
N SER A 9 -7.73 -13.26 1.62
CA SER A 9 -7.60 -12.83 3.00
C SER A 9 -6.14 -12.87 3.45
N ALA A 10 -5.84 -12.22 4.57
CA ALA A 10 -4.54 -12.28 5.22
C ALA A 10 -4.07 -13.71 5.50
N SER A 11 -4.96 -14.56 6.03
CA SER A 11 -4.65 -15.95 6.33
C SER A 11 -4.26 -16.76 5.08
N THR A 12 -4.96 -16.58 3.98
CA THR A 12 -4.63 -17.21 2.70
C THR A 12 -3.33 -16.63 2.13
N TRP A 13 -3.13 -15.31 2.24
CA TRP A 13 -1.91 -14.65 1.81
C TRP A 13 -0.66 -15.15 2.54
N HIS A 14 -0.73 -15.35 3.86
CA HIS A 14 0.37 -15.91 4.63
C HIS A 14 0.70 -17.36 4.24
N THR A 15 -0.31 -18.11 3.82
CA THR A 15 -0.15 -19.53 3.47
C THR A 15 0.37 -19.72 2.06
N SER A 16 -0.19 -18.98 1.10
CA SER A 16 -0.02 -19.23 -0.33
C SER A 16 0.68 -18.09 -1.07
N GLY A 17 0.86 -16.94 -0.42
CA GLY A 17 1.41 -15.74 -1.04
C GLY A 17 0.48 -15.08 -2.06
N PRO A 18 0.96 -14.07 -2.81
CA PRO A 18 0.22 -13.46 -3.90
C PRO A 18 0.01 -14.46 -5.04
N GLN A 19 -1.20 -14.54 -5.58
CA GLN A 19 -1.63 -15.54 -6.56
C GLN A 19 -1.60 -15.03 -8.00
N ASN A 20 -1.49 -13.72 -8.21
CA ASN A 20 -1.50 -13.12 -9.55
C ASN A 20 -0.56 -11.90 -9.64
N PRO A 21 -0.28 -11.38 -10.85
CA PRO A 21 0.65 -10.27 -11.02
C PRO A 21 0.26 -8.98 -10.29
N ALA A 22 -1.04 -8.67 -10.17
CA ALA A 22 -1.52 -7.49 -9.47
C ALA A 22 -1.23 -7.60 -7.96
N GLN A 23 -1.51 -8.78 -7.39
CA GLN A 23 -1.17 -9.10 -6.00
C GLN A 23 0.34 -9.09 -5.76
N GLN A 24 1.15 -9.60 -6.69
CA GLN A 24 2.61 -9.57 -6.55
C GLN A 24 3.16 -8.14 -6.60
N HIS A 25 2.67 -7.31 -7.51
CA HIS A 25 3.03 -5.90 -7.59
C HIS A 25 2.70 -5.18 -6.28
N PHE A 26 1.50 -5.43 -5.79
CA PHE A 26 1.00 -4.83 -4.57
C PHE A 26 1.78 -5.30 -3.33
N LYS A 27 2.14 -6.59 -3.23
CA LYS A 27 3.03 -7.10 -2.17
C LYS A 27 4.37 -6.38 -2.17
N ASN A 28 4.99 -6.27 -3.34
CA ASN A 28 6.30 -5.64 -3.49
C ASN A 28 6.26 -4.18 -3.05
N TYR A 29 5.15 -3.48 -3.30
CA TYR A 29 4.94 -2.13 -2.82
C TYR A 29 4.90 -2.09 -1.28
N VAL A 30 4.03 -2.88 -0.65
CA VAL A 30 3.88 -2.91 0.82
C VAL A 30 5.19 -3.27 1.52
N ASP A 31 5.84 -4.36 1.09
CA ASP A 31 7.13 -4.78 1.66
C ASP A 31 8.19 -3.66 1.56
N THR A 32 8.19 -2.90 0.45
CA THR A 32 9.12 -1.78 0.26
C THR A 32 8.80 -0.63 1.20
N VAL A 33 7.52 -0.33 1.45
CA VAL A 33 7.14 0.75 2.38
C VAL A 33 7.49 0.36 3.83
N ASP A 34 7.18 -0.87 4.24
CA ASP A 34 7.42 -1.37 5.61
C ASP A 34 8.91 -1.44 5.96
N THR A 35 9.78 -1.68 4.97
CA THR A 35 11.24 -1.82 5.17
C THR A 35 12.01 -0.51 4.98
N TYR A 36 11.36 0.66 5.03
CA TYR A 36 11.96 1.96 4.74
C TYR A 36 12.51 2.12 3.31
N GLY A 37 12.11 1.24 2.40
CA GLY A 37 12.52 1.28 0.99
C GLY A 37 12.08 2.55 0.26
N LEU A 38 11.18 3.36 0.83
CA LEU A 38 10.89 4.71 0.33
C LEU A 38 12.14 5.61 0.24
N ASN A 39 13.12 5.39 1.11
CA ASN A 39 14.39 6.13 1.12
C ASN A 39 15.35 5.68 0.02
N HIS A 40 15.08 4.55 -0.64
CA HIS A 40 15.99 3.91 -1.59
C HIS A 40 15.23 3.43 -2.84
N GLY A 41 15.25 4.22 -3.91
CA GLY A 41 14.69 3.83 -5.21
C GLY A 41 13.81 4.90 -5.88
N SER A 42 13.26 4.55 -7.04
CA SER A 42 12.36 5.39 -7.83
C SER A 42 10.90 4.98 -7.62
N SER A 43 10.05 5.99 -7.46
CA SER A 43 8.59 5.87 -7.44
C SER A 43 8.01 5.18 -8.67
N LEU A 44 8.70 5.28 -9.81
CA LEU A 44 8.28 4.73 -11.10
C LEU A 44 8.28 3.20 -11.12
N ARG A 45 8.87 2.54 -10.12
CA ARG A 45 8.73 1.10 -9.93
C ARG A 45 7.30 0.70 -9.56
N PHE A 46 6.57 1.58 -8.87
CA PHE A 46 5.23 1.31 -8.37
C PHE A 46 4.16 2.13 -9.08
N TYR A 47 4.52 3.31 -9.56
CA TYR A 47 3.59 4.29 -10.07
C TYR A 47 3.86 4.67 -11.52
N SER A 48 2.77 4.82 -12.29
CA SER A 48 2.85 5.42 -13.62
C SER A 48 3.31 6.88 -13.53
N LYS A 49 3.98 7.37 -14.58
CA LYS A 49 4.30 8.80 -14.73
C LYS A 49 3.06 9.69 -14.70
N ASN A 50 1.90 9.14 -15.06
CA ASN A 50 0.62 9.84 -15.14
C ASN A 50 -0.31 9.52 -13.96
N ILE A 51 0.23 9.00 -12.84
CA ILE A 51 -0.60 8.70 -11.67
C ILE A 51 -1.26 9.97 -11.13
N ILE A 52 -2.49 9.83 -10.63
CA ILE A 52 -3.15 10.82 -9.79
C ILE A 52 -3.52 10.10 -8.50
N LEU A 53 -2.94 10.54 -7.38
CA LEU A 53 -3.33 10.07 -6.05
C LEU A 53 -4.30 11.06 -5.45
N HIS A 54 -5.39 10.53 -4.89
CA HIS A 54 -6.34 11.27 -4.07
C HIS A 54 -6.18 10.81 -2.63
N ASP A 55 -5.93 11.73 -1.71
CA ASP A 55 -5.89 11.39 -0.29
C ASP A 55 -7.29 11.47 0.35
N GLN A 56 -7.36 11.21 1.66
CA GLN A 56 -8.61 11.26 2.43
C GLN A 56 -9.18 12.69 2.57
N ASN A 57 -8.34 13.71 2.39
CA ASN A 57 -8.72 15.12 2.47
C ASN A 57 -9.06 15.71 1.09
N THR A 58 -9.14 14.87 0.05
CA THR A 58 -9.38 15.23 -1.36
C THR A 58 -8.23 15.98 -2.05
N ASP A 59 -7.06 16.05 -1.42
CA ASP A 59 -5.86 16.57 -2.04
C ASP A 59 -5.42 15.64 -3.19
N GLN A 60 -4.82 16.24 -4.22
CA GLN A 60 -4.35 15.53 -5.40
C GLN A 60 -2.83 15.66 -5.58
N TYR A 61 -2.17 14.53 -5.79
CA TYR A 61 -0.75 14.48 -6.14
C TYR A 61 -0.58 13.87 -7.53
N LYS A 62 0.11 14.56 -8.43
CA LYS A 62 0.20 14.24 -9.85
C LYS A 62 1.60 13.78 -10.23
N GLY A 63 1.67 12.58 -10.78
CA GLY A 63 2.91 11.94 -11.19
C GLY A 63 3.64 11.25 -10.03
N GLY A 64 4.51 10.31 -10.39
CA GLY A 64 5.19 9.45 -9.43
C GLY A 64 6.08 10.22 -8.45
N ASP A 65 6.72 11.32 -8.88
CA ASP A 65 7.65 12.07 -8.04
C ASP A 65 6.95 12.89 -6.95
N GLU A 66 5.86 13.58 -7.29
CA GLU A 66 5.06 14.34 -6.31
C GLU A 66 4.45 13.42 -5.26
N MET A 67 3.86 12.31 -5.71
CA MET A 67 3.30 11.28 -4.85
C MET A 67 4.37 10.68 -3.91
N TRP A 68 5.57 10.43 -4.43
CA TRP A 68 6.67 9.86 -3.63
C TRP A 68 7.24 10.83 -2.61
N ALA A 69 7.37 12.11 -2.98
CA ALA A 69 7.77 13.16 -2.05
C ALA A 69 6.77 13.30 -0.90
N TRP A 70 5.47 13.23 -1.22
CA TRP A 70 4.41 13.21 -0.22
C TRP A 70 4.51 12.00 0.72
N MET A 71 4.65 10.78 0.19
CA MET A 71 4.82 9.58 1.03
C MET A 71 6.03 9.67 1.96
N LYS A 72 7.18 10.17 1.46
CA LYS A 72 8.37 10.39 2.30
C LYS A 72 8.10 11.38 3.43
N ARG A 73 7.37 12.46 3.15
CA ARG A 73 7.00 13.44 4.17
C ARG A 73 6.04 12.84 5.21
N LEU A 74 5.09 12.02 4.77
CA LEU A 74 4.11 11.38 5.65
C LEU A 74 4.77 10.35 6.56
N PHE A 75 5.44 9.35 5.98
CA PHE A 75 5.96 8.20 6.72
C PHE A 75 7.35 8.46 7.33
N GLY A 76 8.12 9.41 6.79
CA GLY A 76 9.44 9.76 7.33
C GLY A 76 9.43 10.40 8.72
N GLN A 77 8.24 10.73 9.25
CA GLN A 77 8.08 11.21 10.63
C GLN A 77 8.02 10.07 11.65
N PHE A 78 7.81 8.83 11.19
CA PHE A 78 7.61 7.68 12.07
C PHE A 78 8.90 6.88 12.25
N LYS A 79 9.04 6.26 13.41
CA LYS A 79 10.13 5.33 13.74
C LYS A 79 9.89 3.93 13.22
N GLY A 80 8.65 3.56 12.94
CA GLY A 80 8.28 2.28 12.35
C GLY A 80 6.92 2.38 11.69
N LEU A 81 6.73 1.60 10.63
CA LEU A 81 5.46 1.43 9.96
C LEU A 81 5.33 -0.04 9.57
N ARG A 82 4.16 -0.61 9.83
CA ARG A 82 3.79 -1.95 9.35
C ARG A 82 2.36 -1.93 8.82
N HIS A 83 2.17 -2.42 7.62
CA HIS A 83 0.87 -2.55 6.99
C HIS A 83 0.33 -3.97 7.23
N ASP A 84 -0.62 -4.11 8.16
CA ASP A 84 -1.28 -5.39 8.40
C ASP A 84 -2.49 -5.50 7.46
N PHE A 85 -2.31 -6.34 6.47
CA PHE A 85 -3.31 -6.68 5.47
C PHE A 85 -4.47 -7.49 6.06
N HIS A 86 -5.72 -7.22 5.63
CA HIS A 86 -6.91 -8.05 5.95
C HIS A 86 -7.48 -8.78 4.74
N ASN A 87 -7.87 -8.03 3.70
CA ASN A 87 -8.51 -8.54 2.49
C ASN A 87 -8.14 -7.71 1.27
N LEU A 88 -7.93 -8.36 0.11
CA LEU A 88 -7.61 -7.73 -1.17
C LEU A 88 -8.53 -8.32 -2.24
N TRP A 89 -9.19 -7.44 -2.98
CA TRP A 89 -10.05 -7.78 -4.10
C TRP A 89 -9.44 -7.25 -5.39
N ASP A 90 -9.34 -8.13 -6.38
CA ASP A 90 -8.96 -7.77 -7.74
C ASP A 90 -10.21 -7.74 -8.61
N VAL A 91 -10.55 -6.57 -9.12
CA VAL A 91 -11.68 -6.37 -10.03
C VAL A 91 -11.14 -6.03 -11.40
N ARG A 92 -11.43 -6.87 -12.39
CA ARG A 92 -11.11 -6.60 -13.79
C ARG A 92 -12.20 -5.74 -14.41
N ASN A 93 -11.79 -4.64 -15.03
CA ASN A 93 -12.68 -3.71 -15.71
C ASN A 93 -12.80 -4.04 -17.20
N ASP A 94 -13.82 -3.46 -17.83
CA ASP A 94 -14.14 -3.69 -19.25
C ASP A 94 -13.07 -3.12 -20.19
N ASP A 95 -12.34 -2.10 -19.74
CA ASP A 95 -11.23 -1.48 -20.48
C ASP A 95 -9.91 -2.25 -20.34
N GLY A 96 -9.93 -3.41 -19.68
CA GLY A 96 -8.75 -4.25 -19.44
C GLY A 96 -7.91 -3.83 -18.24
N THR A 97 -8.28 -2.75 -17.54
CA THR A 97 -7.61 -2.37 -16.28
C THR A 97 -8.01 -3.29 -15.13
N THR A 98 -7.22 -3.29 -14.06
CA THR A 98 -7.52 -4.00 -12.81
C THR A 98 -7.57 -2.99 -11.67
N THR A 99 -8.69 -2.97 -10.95
CA THR A 99 -8.84 -2.25 -9.70
C THR A 99 -8.46 -3.17 -8.55
N ILE A 100 -7.52 -2.73 -7.71
CA ILE A 100 -7.19 -3.39 -6.45
C ILE A 100 -7.91 -2.63 -5.35
N MET A 101 -8.78 -3.31 -4.61
CA MET A 101 -9.37 -2.79 -3.37
C MET A 101 -8.78 -3.57 -2.21
N SER A 102 -8.53 -2.92 -1.08
CA SER A 102 -7.92 -3.63 0.05
C SER A 102 -8.19 -2.98 1.40
N GLN A 103 -8.23 -3.81 2.45
CA GLN A 103 -8.45 -3.42 3.84
C GLN A 103 -7.20 -3.66 4.67
N TRP A 104 -6.90 -2.72 5.57
CA TRP A 104 -5.62 -2.68 6.29
C TRP A 104 -5.75 -2.21 7.73
N THR A 105 -4.76 -2.54 8.54
CA THR A 105 -4.40 -1.80 9.75
C THR A 105 -3.01 -1.22 9.56
N HIS A 106 -2.86 0.09 9.68
CA HIS A 106 -1.55 0.73 9.76
C HIS A 106 -1.08 0.76 11.20
N ASN A 107 0.01 0.05 11.47
CA ASN A 107 0.68 0.07 12.76
C ASN A 107 1.84 1.04 12.70
N ILE A 108 1.83 2.07 13.55
CA ILE A 108 2.79 3.17 13.53
C ILE A 108 3.54 3.23 14.85
N TRP A 109 4.86 3.28 14.79
CA TRP A 109 5.74 3.54 15.93
C TRP A 109 6.21 4.98 15.86
N LEU A 110 5.92 5.77 16.90
CA LEU A 110 6.45 7.13 17.02
C LEU A 110 7.92 7.09 17.49
N PRO A 111 8.70 8.17 17.24
CA PRO A 111 10.03 8.31 17.82
C PRO A 111 10.03 8.06 19.33
N GLY A 112 10.96 7.23 19.80
CA GLY A 112 11.09 6.84 21.21
C GLY A 112 10.30 5.59 21.63
N ASN A 113 9.46 5.00 20.77
CA ASN A 113 8.89 3.68 21.04
C ASN A 113 9.83 2.56 20.54
N ASP A 114 10.52 1.88 21.46
CA ASP A 114 11.42 0.74 21.22
C ASP A 114 10.77 -0.62 21.47
N THR A 115 9.46 -0.67 21.69
CA THR A 115 8.73 -1.91 21.98
C THR A 115 8.24 -2.61 20.71
N GLU A 116 7.85 -3.88 20.85
CA GLU A 116 7.22 -4.64 19.77
C GLU A 116 5.81 -4.16 19.42
N GLU A 117 5.17 -3.39 20.30
CA GLU A 117 3.80 -2.92 20.12
C GLU A 117 3.77 -1.52 19.48
N PRO A 118 2.86 -1.28 18.51
CA PRO A 118 2.75 0.02 17.87
C PRO A 118 2.26 1.08 18.84
N THR A 119 2.62 2.32 18.55
CA THR A 119 2.11 3.47 19.31
C THR A 119 0.65 3.74 18.96
N VAL A 120 0.28 3.50 17.70
CA VAL A 120 -1.10 3.56 17.23
C VAL A 120 -1.33 2.52 16.15
N ALA A 121 -2.51 1.91 16.17
CA ALA A 121 -3.00 1.01 15.13
C ALA A 121 -4.27 1.63 14.53
N ILE A 122 -4.22 1.94 13.23
CA ILE A 122 -5.29 2.66 12.52
C ILE A 122 -5.91 1.72 11.48
N PRO A 123 -7.16 1.27 11.67
CA PRO A 123 -7.86 0.50 10.66
C PRO A 123 -8.24 1.40 9.48
N LEU A 124 -8.03 0.91 8.27
CA LEU A 124 -8.39 1.55 7.01
C LEU A 124 -9.28 0.60 6.20
N SER A 125 -10.39 1.16 5.70
CA SER A 125 -11.47 0.45 5.01
C SER A 125 -11.55 0.84 3.54
#